data_AF-A0A0E3QWL0-F1
#
_entry.id   AF-A0A0E3QWL0-F1
#
_cell.length_a   1.000
_cell.length_b   1.000
_cell.length_c   1.000
_cell.angle_alpha   90.00
_cell.angle_beta   90.00
_cell.angle_gamma   90.00
#
_symmetry.space_group_name_H-M   'P 1'
#
loop_
_entity.id
_entity.type
_entity.pdbx_description
1 polymer ?
#
loop_
_entity_poly.entity_id
_entity_poly.type
_entity_poly.pdbx_seq_one_letter_code
_entity_poly.pdbx_strand_id
1 'polypeptide(L)'
;MKESTSSKDISLKESEMLLLRGTAGTVAIVKAGPSGQFFLETENEEIVLGLEPHDLIVASALSVDEKTEKGLKCVLFMIREIRSPLIVLPKNHPASPRLPIVVSVGHKTVLSCNITPGTHPNQDVLCGSNEFNGLEITGILDGVHIENLSECEVVKVTFDI
;
A
#
# COMPACT_ATOMS: atom_id res chain seq x y z
N MET A 1 19.34 18.87 12.20
CA MET A 1 17.98 19.45 12.29
C MET A 1 17.03 18.28 12.47
N LYS A 2 16.21 18.28 13.53
CA LYS A 2 15.11 17.30 13.66
C LYS A 2 14.03 17.77 12.70
N GLU A 3 13.80 17.03 11.61
CA GLU A 3 12.59 17.21 10.82
C GLU A 3 11.40 16.99 11.75
N SER A 4 10.46 17.93 11.75
CA SER A 4 9.23 17.79 12.52
C SER A 4 8.47 16.62 11.92
N THR A 5 8.45 15.49 12.63
CA THR A 5 7.67 14.32 12.25
C THR A 5 6.19 14.69 12.37
N SER A 6 5.56 15.00 11.24
CA SER A 6 4.12 15.24 11.18
C SER A 6 3.42 13.91 11.46
N SER A 7 2.49 13.92 12.42
CA SER A 7 1.64 12.78 12.76
C SER A 7 0.19 13.20 12.59
N LYS A 8 -0.62 12.36 11.95
CA LYS A 8 -2.01 12.69 11.62
C LYS A 8 -2.88 11.44 11.54
N ASP A 9 -4.05 11.52 12.17
CA ASP A 9 -5.14 10.57 11.95
C ASP A 9 -6.05 11.06 10.82
N ILE A 10 -6.39 10.13 9.92
CA ILE A 10 -7.31 10.38 8.82
C ILE A 10 -8.41 9.33 8.87
N SER A 11 -9.66 9.78 9.01
CA SER A 11 -10.82 8.88 8.93
C SER A 11 -10.87 8.20 7.56
N LEU A 12 -11.04 6.88 7.54
CA LEU A 12 -11.14 6.10 6.31
C LEU A 12 -12.18 5.00 6.48
N LYS A 13 -13.27 5.10 5.69
CA LYS A 13 -14.32 4.08 5.65
C LYS A 13 -13.94 2.94 4.71
N GLU A 14 -14.60 1.79 4.88
CA GLU A 14 -14.41 0.62 4.02
C GLU A 14 -14.78 0.84 2.54
N SER A 15 -15.67 1.79 2.25
CA SER A 15 -16.07 2.18 0.88
C SER A 15 -15.18 3.28 0.29
N GLU A 16 -14.17 3.72 1.03
CA GLU A 16 -13.27 4.80 0.65
C GLU A 16 -11.86 4.26 0.39
N MET A 17 -11.15 4.93 -0.51
CA MET A 17 -9.72 4.77 -0.72
C MET A 17 -9.04 6.11 -0.45
N LEU A 18 -7.97 6.10 0.33
CA LEU A 18 -7.12 7.27 0.55
C LEU A 18 -5.98 7.26 -0.46
N LEU A 19 -5.79 8.39 -1.14
CA LEU A 19 -4.67 8.65 -2.03
C LEU A 19 -3.75 9.69 -1.41
N LEU A 20 -2.46 9.37 -1.35
CA LEU A 20 -1.38 10.30 -1.08
C LEU A 20 -0.65 10.55 -2.40
N ARG A 21 -0.88 11.72 -3.01
CA ARG A 21 -0.30 12.10 -4.29
C ARG A 21 0.90 12.99 -4.05
N GLY A 22 2.07 12.44 -4.30
CA GLY A 22 3.31 13.19 -4.29
C GLY A 22 3.54 13.88 -5.63
N THR A 23 4.80 14.24 -5.87
CA THR A 23 5.30 14.79 -7.13
C THR A 23 5.81 13.70 -8.08
N ALA A 24 6.25 12.56 -7.55
CA ALA A 24 6.87 11.48 -8.32
C ALA A 24 6.22 10.11 -8.10
N GLY A 25 5.33 9.98 -7.11
CA GLY A 25 4.62 8.75 -6.84
C GLY A 25 3.27 8.95 -6.18
N THR A 26 2.50 7.87 -6.15
CA THR A 26 1.19 7.82 -5.52
C THR A 26 1.11 6.62 -4.59
N VAL A 27 0.57 6.82 -3.39
CA VAL A 27 0.24 5.76 -2.44
C VAL A 27 -1.27 5.68 -2.31
N ALA A 28 -1.82 4.49 -2.45
CA ALA A 28 -3.24 4.19 -2.29
C ALA A 28 -3.45 3.26 -1.09
N ILE A 29 -4.41 3.58 -0.23
CA ILE A 29 -4.66 2.88 1.02
C ILE A 29 -6.15 2.55 1.13
N VAL A 30 -6.45 1.29 1.43
CA VAL A 30 -7.81 0.81 1.74
C VAL A 30 -7.79 -0.03 3.01
N LYS A 31 -8.92 -0.11 3.70
CA LYS A 31 -9.13 -1.08 4.78
C LYS A 31 -9.20 -2.50 4.21
N ALA A 32 -8.64 -3.47 4.93
CA ALA A 32 -8.84 -4.89 4.63
C ALA A 32 -10.34 -5.24 4.61
N GLY A 33 -11.11 -4.65 5.53
CA GLY A 33 -12.55 -4.88 5.63
C GLY A 33 -12.89 -6.23 6.27
N PRO A 34 -14.15 -6.68 6.22
CA PRO A 34 -14.63 -7.82 7.00
C PRO A 34 -14.05 -9.17 6.55
N SER A 35 -13.50 -9.23 5.33
CA SER A 35 -12.89 -10.42 4.77
C SER A 35 -11.45 -10.57 5.27
N GLY A 36 -11.28 -11.18 6.44
CA GLY A 36 -9.98 -11.28 7.11
C GLY A 36 -9.01 -12.34 6.56
N GLN A 37 -9.22 -12.90 5.36
CA GLN A 37 -8.34 -13.93 4.80
C GLN A 37 -7.89 -13.57 3.39
N PHE A 38 -6.56 -13.43 3.23
CA PHE A 38 -5.86 -13.14 1.99
C PHE A 38 -4.81 -14.22 1.71
N PHE A 39 -4.42 -14.35 0.45
CA PHE A 39 -3.47 -15.37 0.01
C PHE A 39 -2.22 -14.70 -0.54
N LEU A 40 -1.06 -15.09 -0.01
CA LEU A 40 0.25 -14.65 -0.47
C LEU A 40 0.93 -15.81 -1.17
N GLU A 41 1.03 -15.72 -2.49
CA GLU A 41 1.73 -16.68 -3.32
C GLU A 41 3.21 -16.33 -3.37
N THR A 42 4.05 -17.28 -2.99
CA THR A 42 5.51 -17.21 -3.11
C THR A 42 5.99 -18.21 -4.16
N GLU A 43 7.30 -18.28 -4.42
CA GLU A 43 7.86 -19.28 -5.34
C GLU A 43 7.60 -20.73 -4.90
N ASN A 44 7.48 -20.98 -3.60
CA ASN A 44 7.50 -22.35 -3.04
C ASN A 44 6.19 -22.75 -2.34
N GLU A 45 5.41 -21.77 -1.88
CA GLU A 45 4.21 -22.02 -1.08
C GLU A 45 3.22 -20.85 -1.15
N GLU A 46 1.96 -21.16 -0.84
CA GLU A 46 0.91 -20.18 -0.58
C GLU A 46 0.77 -19.99 0.95
N ILE A 47 0.80 -18.74 1.39
CA ILE A 47 0.66 -18.36 2.80
C ILE A 47 -0.70 -17.68 2.99
N VAL A 48 -1.50 -18.18 3.94
CA VAL A 48 -2.77 -17.55 4.32
C VAL A 48 -2.50 -16.42 5.32
N LEU A 49 -2.88 -15.20 4.97
CA LEU A 49 -2.77 -14.01 5.80
C LEU A 49 -4.11 -13.72 6.48
N GLY A 50 -4.11 -13.79 7.82
CA GLY A 50 -5.22 -13.38 8.66
C GLY A 50 -5.12 -11.88 8.95
N LEU A 51 -6.09 -11.09 8.48
CA LEU A 51 -6.16 -9.64 8.69
C LEU A 51 -7.38 -9.26 9.52
N GLU A 52 -7.21 -8.28 10.40
CA GLU A 52 -8.30 -7.63 11.10
C GLU A 52 -9.00 -6.60 10.20
N PRO A 53 -10.28 -6.25 10.44
CA PRO A 53 -11.00 -5.30 9.58
C PRO A 53 -10.37 -3.90 9.47
N HIS A 54 -9.61 -3.52 10.50
CA HIS A 54 -8.91 -2.24 10.58
C HIS A 54 -7.49 -2.28 10.01
N ASP A 55 -6.97 -3.46 9.67
CA ASP A 55 -5.73 -3.59 8.91
C ASP A 55 -5.88 -3.00 7.51
N LEU A 56 -4.75 -2.82 6.83
CA LEU A 56 -4.67 -2.08 5.58
C LEU A 56 -4.16 -2.94 4.44
N ILE A 57 -4.57 -2.56 3.24
CA ILE A 57 -3.95 -2.95 1.98
C ILE A 57 -3.42 -1.65 1.36
N VAL A 58 -2.10 -1.55 1.26
CA VAL A 58 -1.39 -0.36 0.82
C VAL A 58 -0.68 -0.66 -0.49
N ALA A 59 -0.99 0.10 -1.53
CA ALA A 59 -0.34 0.01 -2.82
C ALA A 59 0.43 1.29 -3.13
N SER A 60 1.55 1.18 -3.83
CA SER A 60 2.34 2.32 -4.26
C SER A 60 2.76 2.20 -5.72
N ALA A 61 2.92 3.34 -6.37
CA ALA A 61 3.41 3.44 -7.74
C ALA A 61 4.35 4.65 -7.89
N LEU A 62 5.29 4.55 -8.82
CA LEU A 62 6.25 5.62 -9.17
C LEU A 62 5.70 6.51 -10.32
N SER A 63 4.43 6.91 -10.22
CA SER A 63 3.78 7.88 -11.12
C SER A 63 2.59 8.54 -10.41
N VAL A 64 2.10 9.65 -10.97
CA VAL A 64 1.04 10.52 -10.43
C VAL A 64 -0.11 10.76 -11.42
N ASP A 65 -0.13 10.05 -12.54
CA ASP A 65 -1.16 10.21 -13.57
C ASP A 65 -2.48 9.47 -13.25
N GLU A 66 -3.56 9.87 -13.91
CA GLU A 66 -4.90 9.27 -13.73
C GLU A 66 -4.91 7.76 -14.04
N LYS A 67 -4.08 7.31 -14.99
CA LYS A 67 -3.97 5.89 -15.34
C LYS A 67 -3.36 5.09 -14.18
N THR A 68 -2.43 5.69 -13.44
CA THR A 68 -1.80 5.12 -12.26
C THR A 68 -2.81 4.96 -11.14
N GLU A 69 -3.64 5.96 -10.87
CA GLU A 69 -4.71 5.86 -9.87
C GLU A 69 -5.72 4.77 -10.20
N LYS A 70 -6.14 4.67 -11.47
CA LYS A 70 -7.00 3.59 -11.94
C LYS A 70 -6.34 2.22 -11.76
N GLY A 71 -5.03 2.13 -12.04
CA GLY A 71 -4.24 0.92 -11.82
C GLY A 71 -4.18 0.53 -10.35
N LEU A 72 -3.87 1.47 -9.46
CA LEU A 72 -3.83 1.27 -8.00
C LEU A 72 -5.18 0.78 -7.49
N LYS A 73 -6.27 1.46 -7.87
CA LYS A 73 -7.63 1.04 -7.52
C LYS A 73 -7.94 -0.37 -8.01
N CYS A 74 -7.61 -0.67 -9.27
CA CYS A 74 -7.83 -1.99 -9.86
C CYS A 74 -7.07 -3.09 -9.11
N VAL A 75 -5.78 -2.89 -8.81
CA VAL A 75 -4.97 -3.87 -8.06
C VAL A 75 -5.56 -4.10 -6.67
N LEU A 76 -5.84 -3.02 -5.93
CA LEU A 76 -6.44 -3.11 -4.59
C LEU A 76 -7.80 -3.80 -4.62
N PHE A 77 -8.63 -3.51 -5.63
CA PHE A 77 -9.94 -4.14 -5.80
C PHE A 77 -9.83 -5.62 -6.14
N MET A 78 -8.88 -6.00 -7.01
CA MET A 78 -8.62 -7.39 -7.34
C MET A 78 -8.21 -8.20 -6.10
N ILE A 79 -7.40 -7.62 -5.21
CA ILE A 79 -6.97 -8.27 -3.98
C ILE A 79 -8.12 -8.31 -2.95
N ARG A 80 -8.77 -7.18 -2.68
CA ARG A 80 -9.79 -7.06 -1.62
C ARG A 80 -11.12 -7.72 -1.96
N GLU A 81 -11.65 -7.43 -3.13
CA GLU A 81 -13.02 -7.83 -3.50
C GLU A 81 -13.02 -9.14 -4.29
N ILE A 82 -12.06 -9.30 -5.21
CA ILE A 82 -11.98 -10.48 -6.09
C ILE A 82 -11.11 -11.59 -5.49
N ARG A 83 -10.40 -11.31 -4.39
CA ARG A 83 -9.53 -12.26 -3.67
C ARG A 83 -8.42 -12.83 -4.54
N SER A 84 -7.92 -12.04 -5.48
CA SER A 84 -6.71 -12.34 -6.23
C SER A 84 -5.54 -12.48 -5.25
N PRO A 85 -4.66 -13.49 -5.43
CA PRO A 85 -3.51 -13.64 -4.57
C PRO A 85 -2.54 -12.46 -4.71
N LEU A 86 -1.88 -12.12 -3.61
CA LEU A 86 -0.71 -11.27 -3.58
C LEU A 86 0.48 -12.11 -4.06
N ILE A 87 1.18 -11.65 -5.08
CA ILE A 87 2.30 -12.42 -5.65
C ILE A 87 3.61 -11.79 -5.21
N VAL A 88 4.44 -12.57 -4.52
CA VAL A 88 5.82 -12.22 -4.20
C VAL A 88 6.73 -12.79 -5.27
N LEU A 89 7.38 -11.91 -6.02
CA LEU A 89 8.38 -12.34 -6.99
C LEU A 89 9.69 -12.70 -6.28
N PRO A 90 10.41 -13.74 -6.74
CA PRO A 90 11.74 -14.00 -6.23
C PRO A 90 12.70 -12.86 -6.57
N LYS A 91 13.80 -12.76 -5.80
CA LYS A 91 14.85 -11.77 -6.08
C LYS A 91 15.37 -11.94 -7.50
N ASN A 92 15.57 -10.82 -8.20
CA ASN A 92 16.04 -10.76 -9.58
C ASN A 92 15.09 -11.39 -10.63
N HIS A 93 13.80 -11.54 -10.30
CA HIS A 93 12.83 -12.02 -11.29
C HIS A 93 12.76 -11.06 -12.51
N PRO A 94 12.72 -11.56 -13.76
CA PRO A 94 12.70 -10.71 -14.97
C PRO A 94 11.49 -9.77 -15.08
N ALA A 95 10.44 -10.00 -14.28
CA ALA A 95 9.27 -9.12 -14.22
C ALA A 95 9.41 -7.99 -13.19
N SER A 96 10.32 -8.08 -12.20
CA SER A 96 10.44 -7.07 -11.13
C SER A 96 10.64 -5.64 -11.66
N PRO A 97 11.47 -5.38 -12.70
CA PRO A 97 11.60 -4.03 -13.27
C PRO A 97 10.34 -3.51 -13.97
N ARG A 98 9.41 -4.42 -14.29
CA ARG A 98 8.15 -4.13 -14.99
C ARG A 98 6.95 -4.05 -14.04
N LEU A 99 7.13 -4.24 -12.73
CA LEU A 99 6.04 -4.10 -11.76
C LEU A 99 5.76 -2.60 -11.54
N PRO A 100 4.64 -2.07 -12.07
CA PRO A 100 4.35 -0.64 -11.96
C PRO A 100 3.78 -0.30 -10.57
N ILE A 101 3.26 -1.30 -9.87
CA ILE A 101 2.58 -1.20 -8.58
C ILE A 101 3.10 -2.33 -7.70
N VAL A 102 3.40 -2.01 -6.44
CA VAL A 102 3.70 -2.97 -5.39
C VAL A 102 2.69 -2.82 -4.25
N VAL A 103 2.48 -3.88 -3.48
CA VAL A 103 1.45 -3.93 -2.43
C VAL A 103 2.05 -4.47 -1.12
N SER A 104 1.63 -3.88 -0.01
CA SER A 104 1.85 -4.34 1.37
C SER A 104 0.49 -4.56 2.02
N VAL A 105 0.40 -5.56 2.88
CA VAL A 105 -0.82 -5.87 3.64
C VAL A 105 -0.49 -6.12 5.09
N GLY A 106 -1.36 -5.64 5.98
CA GLY A 106 -1.21 -5.83 7.42
C GLY A 106 -1.57 -4.60 8.22
N HIS A 107 -1.26 -4.65 9.51
CA HIS A 107 -1.54 -3.58 10.46
C HIS A 107 -0.73 -2.30 10.18
N LYS A 108 0.52 -2.46 9.73
CA LYS A 108 1.47 -1.36 9.51
C LYS A 108 2.23 -1.55 8.21
N THR A 109 2.40 -0.45 7.49
CA THR A 109 3.24 -0.36 6.30
C THR A 109 4.23 0.80 6.47
N VAL A 110 5.50 0.55 6.16
CA VAL A 110 6.59 1.52 6.13
C VAL A 110 7.10 1.63 4.71
N LEU A 111 7.13 2.84 4.15
CA LEU A 111 7.68 3.06 2.83
C LEU A 111 9.19 3.26 2.89
N SER A 112 9.92 2.57 2.04
CA SER A 112 11.37 2.69 1.92
C SER A 112 11.78 2.78 0.46
N CYS A 113 12.58 3.80 0.11
CA CYS A 113 13.10 3.96 -1.26
C CYS A 113 14.43 3.23 -1.49
N ASN A 114 15.03 2.66 -0.43
CA ASN A 114 16.29 1.94 -0.48
C ASN A 114 16.11 0.44 -0.75
N ILE A 115 14.88 -0.01 -1.03
CA ILE A 115 14.58 -1.40 -1.33
C ILE A 115 14.31 -1.59 -2.82
N THR A 116 14.77 -2.71 -3.38
CA THR A 116 14.40 -3.07 -4.75
C THR A 116 12.94 -3.57 -4.75
N PRO A 117 12.05 -3.05 -5.62
CA PRO A 117 10.65 -3.46 -5.69
C PRO A 117 10.48 -4.98 -5.74
N GLY A 118 9.61 -5.52 -4.87
CA GLY A 118 9.29 -6.94 -4.83
C GLY A 118 10.41 -7.87 -4.33
N THR A 119 11.42 -7.37 -3.62
CA THR A 119 12.57 -8.18 -3.15
C THR A 119 12.74 -8.27 -1.64
N HIS A 120 11.93 -7.54 -0.86
CA HIS A 120 12.04 -7.51 0.59
C HIS A 120 11.19 -8.63 1.22
N PRO A 121 11.74 -9.47 2.12
CA PRO A 121 11.01 -10.58 2.71
C PRO A 121 9.95 -10.12 3.74
N ASN A 122 10.11 -8.94 4.34
CA ASN A 122 9.15 -8.42 5.30
C ASN A 122 8.00 -7.69 4.58
N GLN A 123 6.76 -8.07 4.91
CA GLN A 123 5.53 -7.61 4.26
C GLN A 123 5.10 -6.19 4.69
N ASP A 124 5.73 -5.66 5.74
CA ASP A 124 5.51 -4.33 6.29
C ASP A 124 6.31 -3.24 5.55
N VAL A 125 7.20 -3.60 4.62
CA VAL A 125 8.02 -2.61 3.88
C VAL A 125 7.60 -2.52 2.42
N LEU A 126 7.22 -1.31 1.99
CA LEU A 126 6.75 -1.03 0.64
C LEU A 126 7.71 -0.11 -0.11
N CYS A 127 8.00 -0.40 -1.38
CA CYS A 127 8.82 0.51 -2.19
C CYS A 127 8.00 1.73 -2.58
N GLY A 128 8.54 2.94 -2.42
CA GLY A 128 7.86 4.18 -2.79
C GLY A 128 8.77 5.16 -3.54
N SER A 129 8.20 6.27 -4.01
CA SER A 129 9.01 7.40 -4.45
C SER A 129 9.79 7.97 -3.26
N ASN A 130 10.95 8.58 -3.53
CA ASN A 130 11.86 9.09 -2.48
C ASN A 130 11.17 10.05 -1.49
N GLU A 131 10.14 10.77 -1.95
CA GLU A 131 9.36 11.70 -1.12
C GLU A 131 8.54 11.02 -0.02
N PHE A 132 8.26 9.73 -0.13
CA PHE A 132 7.58 8.93 0.89
C PHE A 132 8.52 8.04 1.68
N ASN A 133 9.84 8.21 1.55
CA ASN A 133 10.78 7.41 2.31
C ASN A 133 10.66 7.69 3.82
N GLY A 134 10.40 6.65 4.60
CA GLY A 134 10.15 6.74 6.04
C GLY A 134 8.70 7.03 6.41
N LEU A 135 7.79 7.14 5.43
CA LEU A 135 6.35 7.25 5.69
C LEU A 135 5.86 5.98 6.38
N GLU A 136 5.18 6.13 7.51
CA GLU A 136 4.57 5.03 8.23
C GLU A 136 3.05 5.16 8.20
N ILE A 137 2.36 4.08 7.84
CA ILE A 137 0.92 4.02 7.70
C ILE A 137 0.43 2.88 8.58
N THR A 138 -0.38 3.19 9.58
CA THR A 138 -0.91 2.20 10.53
C THR A 138 -2.43 2.20 10.51
N GLY A 139 -3.02 1.01 10.46
CA GLY A 139 -4.47 0.83 10.55
C GLY A 139 -4.98 1.10 11.96
N ILE A 140 -5.97 1.98 12.08
CA ILE A 140 -6.69 2.24 13.34
C ILE A 140 -8.17 1.97 13.12
N LEU A 141 -8.97 1.85 14.19
CA LEU A 141 -10.39 1.48 14.09
C LEU A 141 -11.15 2.35 13.08
N ASP A 142 -11.10 3.67 13.24
CA ASP A 142 -11.88 4.62 12.43
C ASP A 142 -11.14 5.17 11.19
N GLY A 143 -9.94 4.65 10.89
CA GLY A 143 -9.19 5.14 9.74
C GLY A 143 -7.73 4.69 9.68
N VAL A 144 -6.85 5.65 9.40
CA VAL A 144 -5.40 5.43 9.30
C VAL A 144 -4.64 6.47 10.09
N HIS A 145 -3.63 6.02 10.81
CA HIS A 145 -2.62 6.86 11.44
C HIS A 145 -1.42 6.96 10.50
N ILE A 146 -0.96 8.18 10.25
CA ILE A 146 0.20 8.45 9.39
C ILE A 146 1.27 9.19 10.18
N GLU A 147 2.50 8.68 10.13
CA GLU A 147 3.70 9.36 10.61
C GLU A 147 4.65 9.69 9.46
N ASN A 148 5.40 10.78 9.59
CA ASN A 148 6.39 11.25 8.61
C ASN A 148 5.77 11.57 7.25
N LEU A 149 4.57 12.16 7.26
CA LEU A 149 3.92 12.61 6.03
C LEU A 149 4.64 13.83 5.46
N SER A 150 5.24 13.67 4.28
CA SER A 150 5.80 14.75 3.48
C SER A 150 4.69 15.62 2.87
N GLU A 151 5.06 16.77 2.29
CA GLU A 151 4.10 17.60 1.57
C GLU A 151 3.54 16.85 0.36
N CYS A 152 2.28 16.45 0.43
CA CYS A 152 1.57 15.73 -0.63
C CYS A 152 0.09 16.12 -0.63
N GLU A 153 -0.60 15.92 -1.75
CA GLU A 153 -2.05 16.03 -1.80
C GLU A 153 -2.70 14.78 -1.19
N VAL A 154 -3.61 14.97 -0.24
CA VAL A 154 -4.33 13.90 0.45
C VAL A 154 -5.78 13.89 -0.01
N VAL A 155 -6.19 12.84 -0.71
CA VAL A 155 -7.51 12.77 -1.36
C VAL A 155 -8.23 11.50 -0.95
N LYS A 156 -9.51 11.62 -0.58
CA LYS A 156 -10.40 10.47 -0.40
C LYS A 156 -11.28 10.31 -1.63
N VAL A 157 -11.31 9.09 -2.15
CA VAL A 157 -12.15 8.71 -3.30
C VAL A 157 -13.00 7.50 -2.95
N THR A 158 -14.06 7.26 -3.73
CA THR A 158 -14.88 6.05 -3.58
C THR A 158 -14.09 4.83 -4.07
N PHE A 159 -14.08 3.76 -3.29
CA PHE A 159 -13.39 2.52 -3.63
C PHE A 159 -14.22 1.57 -4.49
N ASP A 160 -15.55 1.66 -4.45
CA ASP A 160 -16.44 0.90 -5.33
C ASP A 160 -16.16 1.24 -6.80
N ILE A 161 -16.06 0.22 -7.67
CA ILE A 161 -15.83 0.36 -9.14
C ILE A 161 -17.15 0.39 -9.89
#